data_AF-A0A2K3MK57-F1
#
_entry.id   AF-A0A2K3MK57-F1
#
_cell.length_a   1.000
_cell.length_b   1.000
_cell.length_c   1.000
_cell.angle_alpha   90.00
_cell.angle_beta   90.00
_cell.angle_gamma   90.00
#
_symmetry.space_group_name_H-M   'P 1'
#
loop_
_entity.id
_entity.type
_entity.pdbx_description
1 polymer ?
#
loop_
_entity_poly.entity_id
_entity_poly.type
_entity_poly.pdbx_seq_one_letter_code
_entity_poly.pdbx_strand_id
1 'polypeptide(L)'
;MAMEDTLRQCESKPIKGEVIFCATSLESMLEFTQNVVGSNSEVQVLTTFHKTKSSVTFQNYTIVEILMEILPPKTKMVACHSLPYPYAVFYCHSTESEKNRVFRVSLVGENNGDIVEAMAVCHLDTSQWAPNHVSFQILGVTPGSSSVCHFFPAQDFIWIPKFKTQASSIM
;
A
#
# COMPACT_ATOMS: atom_id res chain seq x y z
N MET A 1 12.96 -19.11 8.95
CA MET A 1 12.97 -18.38 7.67
C MET A 1 12.05 -17.17 7.76
N ALA A 2 10.72 -17.30 7.81
CA ALA A 2 9.81 -16.12 7.83
C ALA A 2 10.14 -15.02 8.88
N MET A 3 10.42 -15.38 10.14
CA MET A 3 10.80 -14.39 11.16
C MET A 3 12.15 -13.73 10.87
N GLU A 4 13.10 -14.49 10.33
CA GLU A 4 14.42 -13.97 9.95
C GLU A 4 14.29 -13.00 8.77
N ASP A 5 13.43 -13.32 7.81
CA ASP A 5 13.13 -12.44 6.68
C ASP A 5 12.46 -11.13 7.14
N THR A 6 11.51 -11.21 8.09
CA THR A 6 10.92 -10.04 8.74
C THR A 6 11.99 -9.15 9.36
N LEU A 7 12.91 -9.72 10.16
CA LEU A 7 13.99 -8.95 10.79
C LEU A 7 14.91 -8.31 9.73
N ARG A 8 15.33 -9.08 8.72
CA ARG A 8 16.16 -8.56 7.62
C ARG A 8 15.48 -7.42 6.87
N GLN A 9 14.17 -7.48 6.65
CA GLN A 9 13.43 -6.43 5.99
C GLN A 9 13.35 -5.17 6.86
N CYS A 10 13.09 -5.32 8.17
CA CYS A 10 13.05 -4.21 9.11
C CYS A 10 14.41 -3.52 9.33
N GLU A 11 15.51 -4.28 9.24
CA GLU A 11 16.88 -3.79 9.40
C GLU A 11 17.49 -3.30 8.08
N SER A 12 16.78 -3.46 6.97
CA SER A 12 17.26 -3.05 5.66
C SER A 12 17.41 -1.53 5.57
N LYS A 13 18.31 -1.06 4.70
CA LYS A 13 18.45 0.38 4.45
C LYS A 13 17.42 0.81 3.41
N PRO A 14 16.69 1.92 3.61
CA PRO A 14 15.80 2.47 2.60
C PRO A 14 16.51 2.74 1.28
N ILE A 15 15.79 2.62 0.16
CA ILE A 15 16.30 3.11 -1.12
C ILE A 15 16.27 4.64 -1.17
N LYS A 16 16.91 5.22 -2.18
CA LYS A 16 16.91 6.68 -2.37
C LYS A 16 15.47 7.19 -2.57
N GLY A 17 15.07 8.17 -1.77
CA GLY A 17 13.72 8.74 -1.80
C GLY A 17 12.67 7.84 -1.14
N GLU A 18 13.08 6.82 -0.37
CA GLU A 18 12.18 6.04 0.47
C GLU A 18 12.48 6.29 1.94
N VAL A 19 11.42 6.31 2.75
CA VAL A 19 11.50 6.22 4.21
C VAL A 19 10.77 4.95 4.64
N ILE A 20 11.40 4.18 5.52
CA ILE A 20 10.86 2.91 6.02
C ILE A 20 10.83 2.93 7.55
N PHE A 21 9.91 2.18 8.14
CA PHE A 21 9.79 1.97 9.56
C PHE A 21 9.04 0.67 9.85
N CYS A 22 9.57 -0.19 10.71
CA CYS A 22 8.83 -1.33 11.21
C CYS A 22 8.06 -0.96 12.48
N ALA A 23 6.75 -0.77 12.33
CA ALA A 23 5.85 -0.45 13.41
C ALA A 23 5.40 -1.72 14.14
N THR A 24 5.34 -1.67 15.48
CA THR A 24 4.89 -2.81 16.31
C THR A 24 3.51 -2.59 16.93
N SER A 25 2.91 -1.42 16.66
CA SER A 25 1.57 -1.05 17.13
C SER A 25 0.92 -0.03 16.20
N LEU A 26 -0.40 0.17 16.35
CA LEU A 26 -1.13 1.19 15.60
C LEU A 26 -0.65 2.60 15.92
N GLU A 27 -0.29 2.87 17.17
CA GLU A 27 0.23 4.16 17.62
C GLU A 27 1.56 4.47 16.92
N SER A 28 2.48 3.50 16.84
CA SER A 28 3.74 3.67 16.13
C SER A 28 3.56 3.83 14.61
N MET A 29 2.56 3.16 14.01
CA MET A 29 2.17 3.38 12.61
C MET A 29 1.68 4.81 12.39
N LEU A 30 0.84 5.31 13.29
CA LEU A 30 0.27 6.66 13.21
C LEU A 30 1.34 7.74 13.40
N GLU A 31 2.25 7.56 14.35
CA GLU A 31 3.37 8.47 14.58
C GLU A 31 4.27 8.56 13.34
N PHE A 32 4.66 7.41 12.76
CA PHE A 32 5.43 7.39 11.52
C PHE A 32 4.67 8.07 10.38
N THR A 33 3.38 7.77 10.24
CA THR A 33 2.52 8.40 9.24
C THR A 33 2.51 9.92 9.38
N GLN A 34 2.31 10.44 10.59
CA GLN A 34 2.31 11.87 10.88
C GLN A 34 3.65 12.53 10.58
N ASN A 35 4.78 11.83 10.80
CA ASN A 35 6.09 12.33 10.43
C ASN A 35 6.27 12.50 8.91
N VAL A 36 5.69 11.58 8.11
CA VAL A 36 5.73 11.64 6.64
C VAL A 36 4.74 12.67 6.09
N VAL A 37 3.48 12.59 6.50
CA VAL A 37 2.42 13.41 5.93
C VAL A 37 2.38 14.83 6.51
N GLY A 38 2.89 15.00 7.73
CA GLY A 38 2.94 16.24 8.50
C GLY A 38 2.07 16.16 9.76
N SER A 39 2.63 16.50 10.92
CA SER A 39 2.07 16.20 12.25
C SER A 39 0.68 16.78 12.56
N ASN A 40 0.25 17.82 11.84
CA ASN A 40 -1.05 18.45 12.00
C ASN A 40 -2.09 18.02 10.94
N SER A 41 -1.76 17.02 10.12
CA SER A 41 -2.65 16.53 9.08
C SER A 41 -3.63 15.53 9.68
N GLU A 42 -4.93 15.72 9.44
CA GLU A 42 -5.87 14.63 9.63
C GLU A 42 -5.58 13.54 8.60
N VAL A 43 -5.54 12.28 9.05
CA VAL A 43 -5.28 11.13 8.19
C VAL A 43 -6.49 10.21 8.13
N GLN A 44 -6.60 9.47 7.03
CA GLN A 44 -7.53 8.37 6.87
C GLN A 44 -6.77 7.12 6.43
N VAL A 45 -7.32 5.97 6.82
CA VAL A 45 -6.79 4.66 6.46
C VAL A 45 -7.67 4.03 5.38
N LEU A 46 -7.04 3.45 4.37
CA LEU A 46 -7.67 2.65 3.34
C LEU A 46 -7.19 1.21 3.49
N THR A 47 -8.13 0.27 3.42
CA THR A 47 -7.87 -1.16 3.55
C THR A 47 -8.68 -1.93 2.53
N THR A 48 -8.21 -3.12 2.20
CA THR A 48 -8.96 -4.08 1.37
C THR A 48 -10.11 -4.66 2.18
N PHE A 49 -11.32 -4.62 1.61
CA PHE A 49 -12.54 -5.07 2.25
C PHE A 49 -13.15 -6.27 1.54
N HIS A 50 -13.27 -7.39 2.25
CA HIS A 50 -13.96 -8.59 1.76
C HIS A 50 -15.47 -8.46 2.02
N LYS A 51 -16.27 -8.37 0.96
CA LYS A 51 -17.74 -8.30 1.07
C LYS A 51 -18.36 -9.65 1.39
N THR A 52 -17.71 -10.73 0.99
CA THR A 52 -18.13 -12.12 1.26
C THR A 52 -17.17 -12.78 2.24
N LYS A 53 -17.66 -13.74 3.03
CA LYS A 53 -16.78 -14.61 3.83
C LYS A 53 -16.14 -15.63 2.90
N SER A 54 -14.86 -15.44 2.62
CA SER A 54 -14.07 -16.39 1.84
C SER A 54 -13.62 -17.56 2.72
N SER A 55 -13.77 -18.79 2.20
CA SER A 55 -13.22 -20.01 2.80
C SER A 55 -11.97 -20.51 2.06
N VAL A 56 -11.58 -19.86 0.97
CA VAL A 56 -10.42 -20.24 0.15
C VAL A 56 -9.19 -19.43 0.56
N THR A 57 -8.07 -20.13 0.71
CA THR A 57 -6.79 -19.53 1.10
C THR A 57 -6.03 -18.92 -0.08
N PHE A 58 -6.31 -19.37 -1.31
CA PHE A 58 -5.68 -18.89 -2.53
C PHE A 58 -6.60 -19.13 -3.74
N GLN A 59 -6.80 -18.11 -4.57
CA GLN A 59 -7.56 -18.21 -5.82
C GLN A 59 -7.19 -17.08 -6.79
N ASN A 60 -7.54 -17.24 -8.06
CA ASN A 60 -7.51 -16.18 -9.04
C ASN A 60 -8.69 -15.22 -8.86
N TYR A 61 -8.46 -13.97 -9.24
CA TYR A 61 -9.46 -12.91 -9.22
C TYR A 61 -9.53 -12.23 -10.57
N THR A 62 -10.74 -11.92 -11.01
CA THR A 62 -10.99 -11.04 -12.15
C THR A 62 -11.25 -9.62 -11.67
N ILE A 63 -10.60 -8.63 -12.29
CA ILE A 63 -10.92 -7.21 -12.09
C ILE A 63 -12.24 -6.91 -12.78
N VAL A 64 -13.24 -6.50 -12.02
CA VAL A 64 -14.57 -6.14 -12.55
C VAL A 64 -14.66 -4.66 -12.83
N GLU A 65 -14.19 -3.82 -11.90
CA GLU A 65 -14.37 -2.38 -11.97
C GLU A 65 -13.30 -1.64 -11.15
N ILE A 66 -12.90 -0.46 -11.62
CA ILE A 66 -12.14 0.50 -10.81
C ILE A 66 -13.15 1.42 -10.15
N LEU A 67 -13.36 1.25 -8.84
CA LEU A 67 -14.35 1.97 -8.05
C LEU A 67 -13.92 3.39 -7.72
N MET A 68 -12.60 3.61 -7.55
CA MET A 68 -12.05 4.91 -7.19
C MET A 68 -10.58 5.00 -7.59
N GLU A 69 -10.17 6.15 -8.12
CA GLU A 69 -8.77 6.58 -8.19
C GLU A 69 -8.54 7.69 -7.16
N ILE A 70 -7.53 7.50 -6.32
CA ILE A 70 -7.15 8.45 -5.28
C ILE A 70 -5.77 9.00 -5.66
N LEU A 71 -5.69 10.33 -5.69
CA LEU A 71 -4.48 11.10 -5.98
C LEU A 71 -4.02 11.76 -4.67
N PRO A 72 -3.08 11.15 -3.92
CA PRO A 72 -2.59 11.74 -2.68
C PRO A 72 -1.90 13.08 -2.98
N PRO A 73 -2.24 14.18 -2.28
CA PRO A 73 -1.57 15.46 -2.46
C PRO A 73 -0.06 15.33 -2.19
N LYS A 74 0.77 15.81 -3.13
CA LYS A 74 2.24 15.77 -3.02
C LYS A 74 2.81 14.39 -2.67
N THR A 75 2.10 13.31 -3.05
CA THR A 75 2.44 11.90 -2.74
C THR A 75 2.74 11.62 -1.27
N LYS A 76 2.02 12.27 -0.37
CA LYS A 76 2.09 11.93 1.04
C LYS A 76 1.18 10.73 1.30
N MET A 77 1.70 9.53 1.06
CA MET A 77 1.06 8.27 1.43
C MET A 77 2.03 7.37 2.17
N VAL A 78 1.53 6.64 3.16
CA VAL A 78 2.29 5.58 3.84
C VAL A 78 1.58 4.27 3.61
N ALA A 79 2.29 3.30 3.04
CA ALA A 79 1.84 1.92 2.96
C ALA A 79 2.42 1.15 4.15
N CYS A 80 1.64 0.31 4.81
CA CYS A 80 2.07 -0.55 5.90
C CYS A 80 1.64 -1.99 5.62
N HIS A 81 2.60 -2.90 5.60
CA HIS A 81 2.42 -4.30 5.27
C HIS A 81 2.59 -5.18 6.51
N SER A 82 1.60 -6.03 6.79
CA SER A 82 1.69 -7.01 7.88
C SER A 82 2.77 -8.03 7.57
N LEU A 83 3.75 -8.17 8.47
CA LEU A 83 4.85 -9.12 8.32
C LEU A 83 4.64 -10.38 9.17
N PRO A 84 5.11 -11.55 8.70
CA PRO A 84 4.99 -12.79 9.45
C PRO A 84 5.95 -12.77 10.67
N TYR A 85 5.39 -12.53 11.85
CA TYR A 85 6.11 -12.52 13.12
C TYR A 85 5.19 -12.93 14.28
N PRO A 86 5.70 -13.53 15.38
CA PRO A 86 4.87 -13.95 16.53
C PRO A 86 4.12 -12.81 17.23
N TYR A 87 4.55 -11.58 17.00
CA TYR A 87 3.94 -10.34 17.48
C TYR A 87 3.64 -9.43 16.30
N ALA A 88 2.77 -8.44 16.50
CA ALA A 88 2.44 -7.48 15.44
C ALA A 88 3.71 -6.73 14.97
N VAL A 89 4.01 -6.85 13.68
CA VAL A 89 5.06 -6.10 12.99
C VAL A 89 4.52 -5.68 11.64
N PHE A 90 4.58 -4.39 11.35
CA PHE A 90 4.15 -3.81 10.09
C PHE A 90 5.32 -3.10 9.44
N TYR A 91 5.72 -3.54 8.25
CA TYR A 91 6.66 -2.81 7.42
C TYR A 91 5.96 -1.62 6.79
N CYS A 92 6.16 -0.44 7.35
CA CYS A 92 5.65 0.81 6.84
C CYS A 92 6.69 1.49 5.97
N HIS A 93 6.28 2.03 4.84
CA HIS A 93 7.15 2.80 3.97
C HIS A 93 6.39 3.89 3.19
N SER A 94 7.15 4.90 2.80
CA SER A 94 6.69 5.96 1.90
C SER A 94 7.77 6.24 0.87
N THR A 95 7.36 6.42 -0.38
CA THR A 95 8.26 6.77 -1.47
C THR A 95 7.96 8.20 -1.93
N GLU A 96 9.01 9.00 -2.05
CA GLU A 96 9.02 10.35 -2.61
C GLU A 96 8.86 10.28 -4.13
N SER A 97 7.70 9.82 -4.60
CA SER A 97 7.38 9.75 -6.02
C SER A 97 6.08 10.48 -6.30
N GLU A 98 6.12 11.64 -6.95
CA GLU A 98 4.94 12.43 -7.36
C GLU A 98 3.90 11.67 -8.19
N LYS A 99 4.23 10.43 -8.59
CA LYS A 99 3.44 9.66 -9.54
C LYS A 99 2.79 8.41 -8.95
N ASN A 100 2.89 8.11 -7.64
CA ASN A 100 2.12 6.98 -7.10
C ASN A 100 0.61 7.23 -7.25
N ARG A 101 -0.13 6.15 -7.51
CA ARG A 101 -1.59 6.15 -7.61
C ARG A 101 -2.17 5.09 -6.69
N VAL A 102 -3.26 5.42 -6.01
CA VAL A 102 -3.98 4.49 -5.15
C VAL A 102 -5.34 4.23 -5.78
N PHE A 103 -5.71 2.96 -5.93
CA PHE A 103 -6.98 2.56 -6.52
C PHE A 103 -7.79 1.73 -5.54
N ARG A 104 -9.10 1.90 -5.57
CA ARG A 104 -10.04 0.90 -5.05
C ARG A 104 -10.62 0.15 -6.23
N VAL A 105 -10.51 -1.17 -6.22
CA VAL A 105 -10.86 -2.05 -7.34
C VAL A 105 -11.82 -3.13 -6.85
N SER A 106 -12.88 -3.37 -7.58
CA SER A 106 -13.79 -4.50 -7.36
C SER A 106 -13.20 -5.74 -8.02
N LEU A 107 -12.93 -6.77 -7.22
CA LEU A 107 -12.46 -8.07 -7.65
C LEU A 107 -13.52 -9.14 -7.41
N VAL A 108 -13.63 -10.09 -8.34
CA VAL A 108 -14.46 -11.29 -8.19
C VAL A 108 -13.59 -12.54 -8.27
N GLY A 109 -13.67 -13.40 -7.24
CA GLY A 109 -12.97 -14.67 -7.18
C GLY A 109 -13.54 -15.68 -8.16
N GLU A 110 -12.68 -16.33 -8.95
CA GLU A 110 -13.12 -17.24 -10.02
C GLU A 110 -13.79 -18.52 -9.49
N ASN A 111 -13.41 -18.98 -8.30
CA ASN A 111 -13.83 -20.29 -7.80
C ASN A 111 -15.17 -20.25 -7.06
N ASN A 112 -15.50 -19.13 -6.40
CA ASN A 112 -16.65 -19.04 -5.51
C ASN A 112 -17.44 -17.72 -5.63
N GLY A 113 -17.05 -16.85 -6.56
CA GLY A 113 -17.70 -15.55 -6.74
C GLY A 113 -17.42 -14.55 -5.61
N ASP A 114 -16.36 -14.76 -4.81
CA ASP A 114 -16.02 -13.86 -3.71
C ASP A 114 -15.83 -12.43 -4.20
N ILE A 115 -16.47 -11.48 -3.52
CA ILE A 115 -16.37 -10.06 -3.88
C ILE A 115 -15.44 -9.36 -2.91
N VAL A 116 -14.41 -8.72 -3.44
CA VAL A 116 -13.42 -7.97 -2.67
C VAL A 116 -13.30 -6.56 -3.24
N GLU A 117 -13.47 -5.55 -2.39
CA GLU A 117 -13.04 -4.19 -2.70
C GLU A 117 -11.57 -4.08 -2.31
N ALA A 118 -10.68 -4.38 -3.24
CA ALA A 118 -9.25 -4.38 -3.03
C ALA A 118 -8.66 -2.99 -3.19
N MET A 119 -7.78 -2.62 -2.26
CA MET A 119 -6.90 -1.48 -2.44
C MET A 119 -5.69 -1.91 -3.28
N ALA A 120 -5.27 -1.06 -4.20
CA ALA A 120 -4.06 -1.26 -5.00
C ALA A 120 -3.23 0.02 -5.03
N VAL A 121 -1.91 -0.14 -5.10
CA VAL A 121 -0.98 0.95 -5.34
C VAL A 121 -0.24 0.68 -6.64
N CYS A 122 -0.13 1.72 -7.46
CA CYS A 122 0.69 1.73 -8.65
C CYS A 122 1.82 2.74 -8.49
N HIS A 123 3.05 2.25 -8.57
CA HIS A 123 4.26 3.04 -8.65
C HIS A 123 4.57 3.33 -10.11
N LEU A 124 4.26 4.56 -10.56
CA LEU A 124 4.46 4.96 -11.95
C LEU A 124 5.90 5.38 -12.25
N ASP A 125 6.73 5.59 -11.23
CA ASP A 125 8.18 5.83 -11.38
C ASP A 125 8.95 4.80 -10.55
N THR A 126 9.60 3.87 -11.25
CA THR A 126 10.40 2.80 -10.65
C THR A 126 11.89 2.96 -10.96
N SER A 127 12.30 4.12 -11.50
CA SER A 127 13.67 4.35 -11.97
C SER A 127 14.74 4.26 -10.87
N GLN A 128 14.35 4.56 -9.62
CA GLN A 128 15.24 4.52 -8.45
C GLN A 128 15.19 3.18 -7.70
N TRP A 129 14.35 2.24 -8.12
CA TRP A 129 14.24 0.94 -7.47
C TRP A 129 15.47 0.08 -7.75
N ALA A 130 15.84 -0.76 -6.79
CA ALA A 130 16.95 -1.67 -6.94
C ALA A 130 16.71 -2.61 -8.14
N PRO A 131 17.68 -2.81 -9.06
CA PRO A 131 17.49 -3.68 -10.23
C PRO A 131 17.12 -5.13 -9.90
N ASN A 132 17.46 -5.61 -8.70
CA ASN A 132 17.11 -6.93 -8.21
C ASN A 132 15.77 -6.99 -7.46
N HIS A 133 14.99 -5.89 -7.40
CA HIS A 133 13.68 -5.86 -6.75
C HIS A 133 12.77 -6.95 -7.32
N VAL A 134 12.07 -7.69 -6.45
CA VAL A 134 11.31 -8.89 -6.83
C VAL A 134 10.28 -8.64 -7.93
N SER A 135 9.67 -7.45 -7.95
CA SER A 135 8.71 -7.05 -8.99
C SER A 135 9.29 -7.11 -10.40
N PHE A 136 10.57 -6.79 -10.59
CA PHE A 136 11.24 -6.83 -11.89
C PHE A 136 11.46 -8.26 -12.38
N GLN A 137 11.70 -9.19 -11.44
CA GLN A 137 11.85 -10.60 -11.74
C GLN A 137 10.52 -11.24 -12.14
N ILE A 138 9.44 -10.91 -11.41
CA ILE A 138 8.09 -11.45 -11.66
C ILE A 138 7.52 -10.89 -12.97
N LEU A 139 7.67 -9.59 -13.22
CA LEU A 139 7.05 -8.92 -14.36
C LEU A 139 7.93 -8.95 -15.64
N GLY A 140 9.21 -9.34 -15.53
CA GLY A 140 10.13 -9.33 -16.67
C GLY A 140 10.44 -7.94 -17.20
N VAL A 141 10.47 -6.93 -16.32
CA VAL A 141 10.74 -5.52 -16.65
C VAL A 141 11.94 -5.00 -15.87
N THR A 142 12.48 -3.85 -16.27
CA THR A 142 13.65 -3.22 -15.63
C THR A 142 13.27 -1.92 -14.90
N PRO A 143 14.11 -1.41 -13.98
CA PRO A 143 13.87 -0.11 -13.35
C PRO A 143 13.56 0.99 -14.38
N GLY A 144 12.44 1.70 -14.18
CA GLY A 144 12.05 2.84 -15.01
C GLY A 144 11.42 2.49 -16.37
N SER A 145 11.40 1.22 -16.80
CA SER A 145 10.78 0.85 -18.09
C SER A 145 9.27 0.73 -18.02
N SER A 146 8.72 0.49 -16.84
CA SER A 146 7.27 0.27 -16.64
C SER A 146 6.84 0.64 -15.22
N SER A 147 5.55 0.96 -15.09
CA SER A 147 4.88 1.08 -13.79
C SER A 147 4.73 -0.28 -13.13
N VAL A 148 4.84 -0.34 -11.81
CA VAL A 148 4.56 -1.55 -11.03
C VAL A 148 3.35 -1.32 -10.15
N CYS A 149 2.33 -2.16 -10.28
CA CYS A 149 1.14 -2.14 -9.44
C CYS A 149 1.05 -3.40 -8.58
N HIS A 150 0.52 -3.28 -7.37
CA HIS A 150 0.20 -4.42 -6.53
C HIS A 150 -1.03 -4.16 -5.66
N PHE A 151 -1.75 -5.24 -5.35
CA PHE A 151 -2.88 -5.22 -4.42
C PHE A 151 -2.40 -5.31 -2.97
N PHE A 152 -3.21 -4.78 -2.07
CA PHE A 152 -3.00 -4.81 -0.63
C PHE A 152 -3.84 -5.94 -0.02
N PRO A 153 -3.23 -6.91 0.68
CA PRO A 153 -3.94 -7.82 1.57
C PRO A 153 -4.86 -7.09 2.57
N ALA A 154 -5.85 -7.80 3.12
CA ALA A 154 -6.81 -7.25 4.07
C ALA A 154 -6.19 -6.73 5.39
N GLN A 155 -4.99 -7.19 5.72
CA GLN A 155 -4.24 -6.81 6.93
C GLN A 155 -3.26 -5.67 6.69
N ASP A 156 -3.21 -5.17 5.45
CA ASP A 156 -2.33 -4.07 5.08
C ASP A 156 -3.11 -2.76 5.04
N PHE A 157 -2.38 -1.66 5.26
CA PHE A 157 -2.96 -0.34 5.45
C PHE A 157 -2.33 0.67 4.51
N ILE A 158 -3.15 1.54 3.93
CA ILE A 158 -2.69 2.73 3.21
C ILE A 158 -3.18 3.96 3.95
N TRP A 159 -2.25 4.74 4.48
CA TRP A 159 -2.53 6.00 5.15
C TRP A 159 -2.34 7.17 4.20
N ILE A 160 -3.36 8.04 4.14
CA ILE A 160 -3.31 9.27 3.35
C ILE A 160 -3.89 10.44 4.15
N PRO A 161 -3.47 11.69 3.87
CA PRO A 161 -4.14 12.88 4.38
C PRO A 161 -5.62 12.87 3.98
N LYS A 162 -6.49 13.27 4.92
CA LYS A 162 -7.87 13.62 4.59
C LYS A 162 -7.88 14.89 3.76
N PHE A 163 -8.68 14.89 2.70
CA PHE A 163 -9.01 16.11 2.00
C PHE A 163 -9.96 16.91 2.88
N LYS A 164 -9.61 18.15 3.27
CA LYS A 164 -10.61 19.09 3.77
C LYS A 164 -11.53 19.41 2.61
N THR A 165 -12.76 18.93 2.65
CA THR A 165 -13.83 19.45 1.79
C THR A 165 -13.92 20.94 2.08
N GLN A 166 -13.44 21.80 1.18
CA GLN A 166 -13.89 23.18 1.22
C GLN A 166 -15.40 23.10 0.98
N ALA A 167 -16.18 23.45 1.99
CA ALA A 167 -17.58 23.75 1.81
C ALA A 167 -17.63 24.85 0.74
N SER A 168 -18.01 24.47 -0.47
CA SER A 168 -18.33 25.44 -1.51
C SER A 168 -19.61 26.12 -1.04
N SER A 169 -19.47 27.23 -0.33
CA SER A 169 -20.57 28.15 -0.09
C SER A 169 -21.01 28.68 -1.45
N ILE A 170 -22.02 28.05 -2.02
CA ILE A 170 -22.81 28.65 -3.08
C ILE A 170 -23.65 29.72 -2.36
N MET A 171 -23.27 30.98 -2.52
CA MET A 171 -24.19 32.12 -2.40
C MET A 171 -24.99 32.24 -3.69
#